data_AF-A0A267EHI5-F1
#
_entry.id   AF-A0A267EHI5-F1
#
_cell.length_a   1.000
_cell.length_b   1.000
_cell.length_c   1.000
_cell.angle_alpha   90.00
_cell.angle_beta   90.00
_cell.angle_gamma   90.00
#
_symmetry.space_group_name_H-M   'P 1'
#
loop_
_entity.id
_entity.type
_entity.pdbx_description
1 polymer ?
#
loop_
_entity_poly.entity_id
_entity_poly.type
_entity_poly.pdbx_seq_one_letter_code
_entity_poly.pdbx_strand_id
1 'polypeptide(L)'
;MLEDYRRETMRRVTDTDERMQSLSTKLDKLTEKVDTNANLEKQKTDNLAMLLRELTEKFDDSIKWQELVKGQITAVQNRQNATDDLLSSTSALVGTVRDDLRSSLSAEVSDRAKAVDELNKELDRLRAKIGAPSTGAAPAPGGGVTAAELEECHAQVRKLAEAVQTVKTVLGMKIQSEQKLRVEELKSIHENHDELKAKVDQLNKPPPQDGDGKPKGKGKGKGAAGKS
;
A
#
# COMPACT_ATOMS: atom_id res chain seq x y z
N MET A 1 3.24 -107.19 50.73
CA MET A 1 4.42 -106.40 51.20
C MET A 1 5.16 -105.74 50.03
N LEU A 2 5.90 -106.47 49.18
CA LEU A 2 6.63 -105.87 48.03
C LEU A 2 5.70 -105.33 46.92
N GLU A 3 4.63 -106.05 46.59
CA GLU A 3 3.66 -105.62 45.56
C GLU A 3 2.81 -104.43 46.00
N ASP A 4 2.45 -104.35 47.28
CA ASP A 4 1.72 -103.22 47.84
C ASP A 4 2.60 -101.96 47.88
N TYR A 5 3.87 -102.11 48.26
CA TYR A 5 4.85 -101.04 48.18
C TYR A 5 5.00 -100.54 46.74
N ARG A 6 5.12 -101.45 45.76
CA ARG A 6 5.22 -101.09 44.33
C ARG A 6 3.97 -100.37 43.82
N ARG A 7 2.77 -100.80 44.22
CA ARG A 7 1.50 -100.14 43.86
C ARG A 7 1.39 -98.74 44.47
N GLU A 8 1.73 -98.61 45.74
CA GLU A 8 1.72 -97.32 46.45
C GLU A 8 2.75 -96.34 45.87
N THR A 9 3.97 -96.80 45.56
CA THR A 9 4.98 -95.99 44.86
C THR A 9 4.51 -95.56 43.47
N MET A 10 3.92 -96.47 42.69
CA MET A 10 3.40 -96.15 41.35
C MET A 10 2.28 -95.11 41.43
N ARG A 11 1.36 -95.24 42.39
CA ARG A 11 0.29 -94.25 42.62
C ARG A 11 0.85 -92.86 42.97
N ARG A 12 1.87 -92.81 43.82
CA ARG A 12 2.56 -91.54 44.16
C ARG A 12 3.23 -90.94 42.94
N VAL A 13 3.89 -91.75 42.12
CA VAL A 13 4.53 -91.29 40.88
C VAL A 13 3.48 -90.72 39.91
N THR A 14 2.33 -91.38 39.75
CA THR A 14 1.23 -90.87 38.91
C THR A 14 0.66 -89.55 39.44
N ASP A 15 0.38 -89.42 40.74
CA ASP A 15 -0.09 -88.15 41.34
C ASP A 15 0.96 -87.03 41.20
N THR A 16 2.25 -87.34 41.33
CA THR A 16 3.30 -86.36 41.07
C THR A 16 3.37 -85.96 39.59
N ASP A 17 3.13 -86.87 38.65
CA ASP A 17 3.13 -86.59 37.22
C ASP A 17 1.93 -85.72 36.83
N GLU A 18 0.74 -86.03 37.33
CA GLU A 18 -0.46 -85.20 37.15
C GLU A 18 -0.26 -83.78 37.71
N ARG A 19 0.39 -83.65 38.88
CA ARG A 19 0.76 -82.34 39.44
C ARG A 19 1.79 -81.62 38.57
N MET A 20 2.80 -82.30 38.04
CA MET A 20 3.78 -81.70 37.13
C MET A 20 3.13 -81.22 35.84
N GLN A 21 2.23 -82.00 35.24
CA GLN A 21 1.48 -81.59 34.04
C GLN A 21 0.58 -80.37 34.31
N SER A 22 -0.09 -80.35 35.46
CA SER A 22 -0.88 -79.20 35.92
C SER A 22 -0.02 -77.94 36.11
N LEU A 23 1.16 -78.09 36.70
CA LEU A 23 2.12 -77.00 36.88
C LEU A 23 2.68 -76.50 35.54
N SER A 24 3.02 -77.40 34.61
CA SER A 24 3.46 -77.05 33.26
C SER A 24 2.41 -76.20 32.56
N THR A 25 1.15 -76.65 32.57
CA THR A 25 0.04 -75.91 31.95
C THR A 25 -0.17 -74.53 32.58
N LYS A 26 0.01 -74.41 33.91
CA LYS A 26 -0.06 -73.12 34.60
C LYS A 26 1.12 -72.21 34.25
N LEU A 27 2.32 -72.77 34.11
CA LEU A 27 3.50 -72.05 33.65
C LEU A 27 3.32 -71.53 32.23
N ASP A 28 2.83 -72.35 31.30
CA ASP A 28 2.56 -71.92 29.91
C ASP A 28 1.57 -70.76 29.87
N LYS A 29 0.48 -70.85 30.65
CA LYS A 29 -0.50 -69.75 30.79
C LYS A 29 0.09 -68.50 31.43
N LEU A 30 1.05 -68.64 32.36
CA LEU A 30 1.74 -67.51 32.96
C LEU A 30 2.69 -66.85 31.95
N THR A 31 3.45 -67.64 31.19
CA THR A 31 4.31 -67.16 30.11
C THR A 31 3.51 -66.38 29.07
N GLU A 32 2.38 -66.93 28.60
CA GLU A 32 1.50 -66.25 27.64
C GLU A 32 0.95 -64.93 28.20
N LYS A 33 0.56 -64.90 29.49
CA LYS A 33 0.12 -63.67 30.16
C LYS A 33 1.24 -62.64 30.27
N VAL A 34 2.47 -63.07 30.54
CA VAL A 34 3.63 -62.18 30.61
C VAL A 34 3.94 -61.61 29.22
N ASP A 35 3.93 -62.43 28.18
CA ASP A 35 4.19 -61.99 26.80
C ASP A 35 3.12 -61.03 26.28
N THR A 36 1.85 -61.33 26.52
CA THR A 36 0.74 -60.44 26.16
C THR A 36 0.81 -59.12 26.92
N ASN A 37 1.13 -59.14 28.21
CA ASN A 37 1.30 -57.93 29.00
C ASN A 37 2.52 -57.12 28.54
N ALA A 38 3.64 -57.76 28.21
CA ALA A 38 4.82 -57.10 27.67
C ALA A 38 4.54 -56.42 26.32
N ASN A 39 3.78 -57.08 25.44
CA ASN A 39 3.35 -56.50 24.17
C ASN A 39 2.42 -55.29 24.36
N LEU A 40 1.48 -55.36 25.31
CA LEU A 40 0.61 -54.23 25.64
C LEU A 40 1.39 -53.03 26.18
N GLU A 41 2.34 -53.26 27.09
CA GLU A 41 3.19 -52.18 27.63
C GLU A 41 4.11 -51.58 26.57
N LYS A 42 4.64 -52.40 25.66
CA LYS A 42 5.38 -51.91 24.50
C LYS A 42 4.50 -51.04 23.61
N GLN A 43 3.30 -51.50 23.27
CA GLN A 43 2.36 -50.74 22.45
C GLN A 43 1.95 -49.40 23.10
N LYS A 44 1.73 -49.37 24.41
CA LYS A 44 1.45 -48.13 25.15
C LYS A 44 2.63 -47.16 25.05
N THR A 45 3.85 -47.68 25.19
CA THR A 45 5.08 -46.88 25.09
C THR A 45 5.25 -46.28 23.69
N ASP A 46 5.05 -47.08 22.64
CA ASP A 46 5.13 -46.63 21.25
C ASP A 46 4.05 -45.57 20.93
N ASN A 47 2.82 -45.78 21.38
CA ASN A 47 1.73 -44.81 21.23
C ASN A 47 2.03 -43.50 21.96
N LEU A 48 2.58 -43.57 23.17
CA LEU A 48 2.97 -42.38 23.93
C LEU A 48 4.09 -41.60 23.23
N ALA A 49 5.09 -42.30 22.69
CA ALA A 49 6.17 -41.68 21.93
C ALA A 49 5.67 -40.96 20.68
N MET A 50 4.71 -41.57 19.96
CA MET A 50 4.07 -40.96 18.79
C MET A 50 3.30 -39.68 19.17
N LEU A 51 2.48 -39.74 20.23
CA LEU A 51 1.74 -38.58 20.73
C LEU A 51 2.66 -37.44 21.17
N LEU A 52 3.76 -37.76 21.86
CA LEU A 52 4.75 -36.76 22.27
C LEU A 52 5.38 -36.09 21.06
N ARG A 53 5.73 -36.86 20.02
CA ARG A 53 6.29 -36.31 18.78
C ARG A 53 5.31 -35.37 18.08
N GLU A 54 4.05 -35.77 17.94
CA GLU A 54 3.00 -34.92 17.35
C GLU A 54 2.79 -33.64 18.15
N LEU A 55 2.82 -33.72 19.49
CA LEU A 55 2.65 -32.57 20.36
C LEU A 55 3.84 -31.61 20.23
N THR A 56 5.06 -32.13 20.17
CA THR A 56 6.26 -31.32 19.91
C THR A 56 6.19 -30.62 18.56
N GLU A 57 5.81 -31.33 17.50
CA GLU A 57 5.70 -30.74 16.15
C GLU A 57 4.65 -29.61 16.11
N LYS A 58 3.47 -29.83 16.70
CA LYS A 58 2.44 -28.79 16.80
C LYS A 58 2.89 -27.60 17.64
N PHE A 59 3.68 -27.84 18.69
CA PHE A 59 4.21 -26.77 19.53
C PHE A 59 5.24 -25.92 18.76
N ASP A 60 6.14 -26.55 18.02
CA ASP A 60 7.11 -25.86 17.17
C ASP A 60 6.44 -25.01 16.09
N ASP A 61 5.37 -25.53 15.46
CA ASP A 61 4.60 -24.76 14.48
C ASP A 61 3.85 -23.59 15.12
N SER A 62 3.34 -23.76 16.34
CA SER A 62 2.73 -22.67 17.11
C SER A 62 3.75 -21.57 17.43
N ILE A 63 5.00 -21.92 17.75
CA ILE A 63 6.07 -20.95 18.00
C ILE A 63 6.36 -20.14 16.71
N LYS A 64 6.57 -20.82 15.58
CA LYS A 64 6.82 -20.16 14.29
C LYS A 64 5.68 -19.21 13.92
N TRP A 65 4.44 -19.64 14.11
CA TRP A 65 3.27 -18.79 13.84
C TRP A 65 3.22 -17.58 14.78
N GLN A 66 3.56 -17.76 16.06
CA GLN A 66 3.64 -16.65 17.01
C GLN A 66 4.72 -15.62 16.62
N GLU A 67 5.89 -16.08 16.16
CA GLU A 67 6.95 -15.20 15.66
C GLU A 67 6.53 -14.44 14.40
N LEU A 68 5.87 -15.13 13.46
CA LEU A 68 5.31 -14.51 12.26
C LEU A 68 4.29 -13.42 12.62
N VAL A 69 3.34 -13.73 13.50
CA VAL A 69 2.31 -12.78 13.95
C VAL A 69 2.94 -11.58 14.65
N LYS A 70 3.95 -11.79 15.52
CA LYS A 70 4.69 -10.68 16.14
C LYS A 70 5.36 -9.80 15.09
N GLY A 71 6.01 -10.38 14.09
CA GLY A 71 6.61 -9.64 12.98
C GLY A 71 5.59 -8.82 12.19
N GLN A 72 4.42 -9.41 11.91
CA GLN A 72 3.32 -8.72 11.23
C GLN A 72 2.76 -7.56 12.06
N ILE A 73 2.58 -7.73 13.38
CA ILE A 73 2.13 -6.66 14.28
C ILE A 73 3.11 -5.49 14.25
N THR A 74 4.41 -5.74 14.39
CA THR A 74 5.44 -4.69 14.32
C THR A 74 5.42 -3.96 12.97
N ALA A 75 5.26 -4.69 11.86
CA ALA A 75 5.18 -4.10 10.53
C ALA A 75 3.91 -3.24 10.33
N VAL A 76 2.79 -3.61 10.95
CA VAL A 76 1.56 -2.80 10.95
C VAL A 76 1.73 -1.55 11.81
N GLN A 77 2.31 -1.68 13.00
CA GLN A 77 2.59 -0.54 13.89
C GLN A 77 3.51 0.49 13.22
N ASN A 78 4.58 0.04 12.55
CA ASN A 78 5.47 0.94 11.82
C ASN A 78 4.75 1.69 10.68
N ARG A 79 3.86 1.00 9.96
CA ARG A 79 3.03 1.62 8.91
C ARG A 79 2.02 2.62 9.49
N GLN A 80 1.44 2.31 10.64
CA GLN A 80 0.54 3.21 11.35
C GLN A 80 1.26 4.50 11.75
N ASN A 81 2.43 4.39 12.40
CA ASN A 81 3.23 5.56 12.79
C ASN A 81 3.59 6.44 11.59
N ALA A 82 4.02 5.84 10.47
CA ALA A 82 4.30 6.59 9.25
C ALA A 82 3.06 7.30 8.67
N THR A 83 1.88 6.70 8.82
CA THR A 83 0.61 7.31 8.38
C THR A 83 0.23 8.48 9.28
N ASP A 84 0.42 8.36 10.59
CA ASP A 84 0.16 9.43 11.56
C ASP A 84 1.08 10.64 11.32
N ASP A 85 2.36 10.40 11.00
CA ASP A 85 3.31 11.45 10.63
C ASP A 85 2.88 12.19 9.34
N LEU A 86 2.47 11.44 8.30
CA LEU A 86 1.96 12.02 7.06
C LEU A 86 0.68 12.82 7.29
N LEU A 87 -0.23 12.34 8.14
CA LEU A 87 -1.46 13.02 8.48
C LEU A 87 -1.19 14.34 9.21
N SER A 88 -0.25 14.33 10.15
CA SER A 88 0.19 15.53 10.87
C SER A 88 0.80 16.56 9.92
N SER A 89 1.73 16.14 9.07
CA SER A 89 2.35 17.00 8.05
C SER A 89 1.33 17.58 7.07
N THR A 90 0.40 16.77 6.59
CA THR A 90 -0.66 17.21 5.68
C THR A 90 -1.59 18.21 6.37
N SER A 91 -1.96 17.96 7.62
CA SER A 91 -2.81 18.87 8.40
C SER A 91 -2.14 20.23 8.61
N ALA A 92 -0.83 20.25 8.87
CA ALA A 92 -0.06 21.49 8.97
C ALA A 92 -0.04 22.24 7.63
N LEU A 93 0.23 21.55 6.52
CA LEU A 93 0.24 22.16 5.18
C LEU A 93 -1.13 22.75 4.81
N VAL A 94 -2.22 22.03 5.09
CA VAL A 94 -3.59 22.52 4.90
C VAL A 94 -3.85 23.76 5.74
N GLY A 95 -3.33 23.82 6.98
CA GLY A 95 -3.37 25.01 7.82
C GLY A 95 -2.68 26.21 7.15
N THR A 96 -1.44 26.03 6.69
CA THR A 96 -0.67 27.08 6.00
C THR A 96 -1.38 27.58 4.75
N VAL A 97 -1.82 26.68 3.87
CA VAL A 97 -2.52 27.05 2.63
C VAL A 97 -3.82 27.80 2.93
N ARG A 98 -4.56 27.38 3.97
CA ARG A 98 -5.78 28.08 4.39
C ARG A 98 -5.48 29.51 4.85
N ASP A 99 -4.44 29.69 5.65
CA ASP A 99 -4.05 31.00 6.17
C ASP A 99 -3.55 31.93 5.05
N ASP A 100 -2.75 31.40 4.12
CA ASP A 100 -2.28 32.12 2.93
C ASP A 100 -3.44 32.56 2.04
N LEU A 101 -4.39 31.66 1.76
CA LEU A 101 -5.60 31.97 0.99
C LEU A 101 -6.45 33.02 1.68
N ARG A 102 -6.62 32.92 3.00
CA ARG A 102 -7.38 33.89 3.79
C ARG A 102 -6.73 35.27 3.73
N SER A 103 -5.41 35.33 3.87
CA SER A 103 -4.63 36.57 3.79
C SER A 103 -4.73 37.21 2.39
N SER A 104 -4.46 36.40 1.35
CA SER A 104 -4.54 36.85 -0.05
C SER A 104 -5.94 37.34 -0.42
N LEU A 105 -6.99 36.61 -0.04
CA LEU A 105 -8.36 37.01 -0.28
C LEU A 105 -8.71 38.32 0.45
N SER A 106 -8.26 38.48 1.70
CA SER A 106 -8.50 39.70 2.47
C SER A 106 -7.81 40.91 1.84
N ALA A 107 -6.59 40.74 1.33
CA ALA A 107 -5.87 41.78 0.61
C ALA A 107 -6.58 42.16 -0.69
N GLU A 108 -6.96 41.18 -1.52
CA GLU A 108 -7.70 41.41 -2.77
C GLU A 108 -9.04 42.11 -2.54
N VAL A 109 -9.80 41.72 -1.52
CA VAL A 109 -11.07 42.37 -1.15
C VAL A 109 -10.83 43.82 -0.74
N SER A 110 -9.78 44.09 0.04
CA SER A 110 -9.41 45.45 0.44
C SER A 110 -9.03 46.33 -0.75
N ASP A 111 -8.24 45.80 -1.69
CA ASP A 111 -7.81 46.56 -2.87
C ASP A 111 -8.98 46.79 -3.85
N ARG A 112 -9.88 45.82 -4.01
CA ARG A 112 -11.13 46.01 -4.75
C ARG A 112 -12.04 47.05 -4.12
N ALA A 113 -12.15 47.06 -2.79
CA ALA A 113 -12.94 48.07 -2.09
C ALA A 113 -12.41 49.49 -2.37
N LYS A 114 -11.08 49.69 -2.29
CA LYS A 114 -10.45 50.98 -2.65
C LYS A 114 -10.71 51.37 -4.11
N ALA A 115 -10.63 50.41 -5.03
CA ALA A 115 -10.89 50.68 -6.45
C ALA A 115 -12.35 51.10 -6.69
N VAL A 116 -13.30 50.45 -6.02
CA VAL A 116 -14.72 50.83 -6.06
C VAL A 116 -14.94 52.22 -5.47
N ASP A 117 -14.30 52.55 -4.34
CA ASP A 117 -14.37 53.88 -3.74
C ASP A 117 -13.83 54.97 -4.67
N GLU A 118 -12.73 54.70 -5.39
CA GLU A 118 -12.18 55.67 -6.33
C GLU A 118 -13.09 55.85 -7.57
N LEU A 119 -13.65 54.75 -8.09
CA LEU A 119 -14.66 54.82 -9.17
C LEU A 119 -15.90 55.61 -8.73
N ASN A 120 -16.36 55.44 -7.50
CA ASN A 120 -17.48 56.22 -6.96
C ASN A 120 -17.14 57.72 -6.89
N LYS A 121 -15.94 58.09 -6.45
CA LYS A 121 -15.49 59.50 -6.46
C LYS A 121 -15.41 60.07 -7.87
N GLU A 122 -14.91 59.31 -8.84
CA GLU A 122 -14.90 59.73 -10.25
C GLU A 122 -16.31 59.93 -10.80
N LEU A 123 -17.22 59.01 -10.48
CA LEU A 123 -18.62 59.09 -10.87
C LEU A 123 -19.31 60.33 -10.26
N ASP A 124 -19.04 60.64 -8.99
CA ASP A 124 -19.54 61.87 -8.36
C ASP A 124 -18.95 63.14 -9.00
N ARG A 125 -17.66 63.15 -9.34
CA ARG A 125 -17.03 64.27 -10.09
C ARG A 125 -17.68 64.46 -11.46
N LEU A 126 -17.96 63.38 -12.19
CA LEU A 126 -18.64 63.43 -13.48
C LEU A 126 -20.08 63.94 -13.33
N ARG A 127 -20.82 63.46 -12.32
CA ARG A 127 -22.16 63.97 -12.01
C ARG A 127 -22.14 65.45 -11.67
N ALA A 128 -21.16 65.93 -10.91
CA ALA A 128 -20.98 67.35 -10.62
C ALA A 128 -20.69 68.18 -11.88
N LYS A 129 -19.86 67.67 -12.81
CA LYS A 129 -19.61 68.31 -14.11
C LYS A 129 -20.85 68.39 -15.00
N ILE A 130 -21.71 67.37 -14.97
CA ILE A 130 -22.96 67.32 -15.75
C ILE A 130 -24.07 68.17 -15.10
N GLY A 131 -24.15 68.19 -13.76
CA GLY A 131 -25.18 68.89 -12.98
C GLY A 131 -24.89 70.35 -12.67
N ALA A 132 -23.67 70.85 -12.94
CA ALA A 132 -23.38 72.27 -12.86
C ALA A 132 -24.23 73.02 -13.90
N PRO A 133 -25.07 73.99 -13.52
CA PRO A 133 -25.69 74.88 -14.49
C PRO A 133 -24.56 75.56 -15.26
N SER A 134 -24.58 75.52 -16.59
CA SER A 134 -23.80 76.48 -17.35
C SER A 134 -24.30 77.86 -16.93
N THR A 135 -23.54 78.54 -16.08
CA THR A 135 -23.81 79.92 -15.71
C THR A 135 -23.71 80.70 -17.00
N GLY A 136 -24.87 81.06 -17.53
CA GLY A 136 -25.04 81.74 -18.80
C GLY A 136 -24.25 83.05 -18.84
N ALA A 137 -23.09 82.99 -19.48
CA ALA A 137 -22.78 83.93 -20.54
C ALA A 137 -23.16 83.25 -21.87
N ALA A 138 -23.62 84.06 -22.81
CA ALA A 138 -24.22 83.71 -24.11
C ALA A 138 -23.56 82.52 -24.85
N PRO A 139 -24.33 81.79 -25.68
CA PRO A 139 -23.84 80.61 -26.37
C PRO A 139 -22.75 81.01 -27.36
N ALA A 140 -21.51 80.64 -27.07
CA ALA A 140 -20.46 80.64 -28.07
C ALA A 140 -20.69 79.45 -29.02
N PRO A 141 -20.64 79.65 -30.35
CA PRO A 141 -20.76 78.55 -31.29
C PRO A 141 -19.49 77.71 -31.21
N GLY A 142 -19.59 76.50 -30.68
CA GLY A 142 -18.46 75.57 -30.63
C GLY A 142 -18.30 74.77 -29.34
N GLY A 143 -19.39 74.24 -28.78
CA GLY A 143 -19.35 73.21 -27.73
C GLY A 143 -18.83 71.86 -28.27
N GLY A 144 -17.71 71.88 -28.97
CA GLY A 144 -16.97 70.72 -29.41
C GLY A 144 -15.75 70.52 -28.51
N VAL A 145 -15.37 69.25 -28.33
CA VAL A 145 -14.12 68.82 -27.69
C VAL A 145 -12.98 69.73 -28.13
N THR A 146 -12.32 70.36 -27.16
CA THR A 146 -11.21 71.27 -27.47
C THR A 146 -10.06 70.45 -28.07
N ALA A 147 -9.26 71.05 -28.96
CA ALA A 147 -8.13 70.34 -29.57
C ALA A 147 -7.18 69.73 -28.53
N ALA A 148 -7.02 70.40 -27.37
CA ALA A 148 -6.22 69.92 -26.25
C ALA A 148 -6.83 68.66 -25.58
N GLU A 149 -8.15 68.61 -25.37
CA GLU A 149 -8.84 67.44 -24.82
C GLU A 149 -8.76 66.23 -25.79
N LEU A 150 -8.84 66.48 -27.09
CA LEU A 150 -8.67 65.44 -28.10
C LEU A 150 -7.23 64.92 -28.16
N GLU A 151 -6.25 65.81 -28.01
CA GLU A 151 -4.83 65.48 -27.98
C GLU A 151 -4.45 64.71 -26.71
N GLU A 152 -5.01 65.07 -25.56
CA GLU A 152 -4.87 64.34 -24.31
C GLU A 152 -5.52 62.95 -24.38
N CYS A 153 -6.71 62.85 -24.97
CA CYS A 153 -7.36 61.57 -25.25
C CYS A 153 -6.48 60.67 -26.15
N HIS A 154 -5.93 61.21 -27.24
CA HIS A 154 -5.00 60.47 -28.09
C HIS A 154 -3.73 60.04 -27.35
N ALA A 155 -3.21 60.87 -26.44
CA ALA A 155 -2.05 60.51 -25.61
C ALA A 155 -2.38 59.37 -24.64
N GLN A 156 -3.57 59.38 -24.02
CA GLN A 156 -4.04 58.31 -23.14
C GLN A 156 -4.29 57.01 -23.91
N VAL A 157 -4.87 57.09 -25.12
CA VAL A 157 -5.05 55.92 -25.99
C VAL A 157 -3.72 55.29 -26.38
N ARG A 158 -2.67 56.09 -26.66
CA ARG A 158 -1.32 55.54 -26.90
C ARG A 158 -0.73 54.84 -25.68
N LYS A 159 -0.80 55.46 -24.50
CA LYS A 159 -0.31 54.83 -23.25
C LYS A 159 -1.06 53.54 -22.94
N LEU A 160 -2.37 53.51 -23.18
CA LEU A 160 -3.17 52.30 -23.01
C LEU A 160 -2.74 51.20 -23.99
N ALA A 161 -2.48 51.54 -25.25
CA ALA A 161 -1.97 50.60 -26.24
C ALA A 161 -0.60 50.01 -25.85
N GLU A 162 0.31 50.84 -25.33
CA GLU A 162 1.61 50.40 -24.80
C GLU A 162 1.47 49.47 -23.59
N ALA A 163 0.57 49.80 -22.67
CA ALA A 163 0.28 48.97 -21.51
C ALA A 163 -0.32 47.62 -21.92
N VAL A 164 -1.29 47.60 -22.84
CA VAL A 164 -1.89 46.38 -23.39
C VAL A 164 -0.84 45.51 -24.08
N GLN A 165 0.07 46.11 -24.85
CA GLN A 165 1.14 45.37 -25.52
C GLN A 165 2.14 44.77 -24.51
N THR A 166 2.44 45.49 -23.43
CA THR A 166 3.29 44.99 -22.34
C THR A 166 2.65 43.80 -21.64
N VAL A 167 1.37 43.94 -21.25
CA VAL A 167 0.59 42.85 -20.63
C VAL A 167 0.52 41.63 -21.55
N LYS A 168 0.29 41.84 -22.85
CA LYS A 168 0.28 40.77 -23.86
C LYS A 168 1.62 40.02 -23.92
N THR A 169 2.73 40.74 -23.87
CA THR A 169 4.08 40.16 -23.91
C THR A 169 4.35 39.34 -22.65
N VAL A 170 4.08 39.90 -21.47
CA VAL A 170 4.29 39.21 -20.18
C VAL A 170 3.40 37.96 -20.08
N LEU A 171 2.12 38.06 -20.46
CA LEU A 171 1.22 36.91 -20.48
C LEU A 171 1.67 35.85 -21.47
N GLY A 172 2.10 36.24 -22.67
CA GLY A 172 2.64 35.32 -23.67
C GLY A 172 3.85 34.54 -23.15
N MET A 173 4.81 35.24 -22.54
CA MET A 173 5.97 34.62 -21.91
C MET A 173 5.58 33.68 -20.76
N LYS A 174 4.65 34.10 -19.90
CA LYS A 174 4.18 33.29 -18.76
C LYS A 174 3.45 32.02 -19.21
N ILE A 175 2.60 32.12 -20.24
CA ILE A 175 1.92 30.96 -20.83
C ILE A 175 2.95 29.98 -21.41
N GLN A 176 3.94 30.47 -22.15
CA GLN A 176 4.99 29.62 -22.71
C GLN A 176 5.85 28.96 -21.62
N SER A 177 6.22 29.69 -20.56
CA SER A 177 7.01 29.12 -19.46
C SER A 177 6.23 28.04 -18.69
N GLU A 178 4.95 28.28 -18.42
CA GLU A 178 4.05 27.29 -17.79
C GLU A 178 3.86 26.05 -18.66
N GLN A 179 3.61 26.23 -19.96
CA GLN A 179 3.50 25.10 -20.89
C GLN A 179 4.77 24.26 -20.92
N LYS A 180 5.95 24.91 -20.91
CA LYS A 180 7.23 24.20 -20.88
C LYS A 180 7.41 23.40 -19.59
N LEU A 181 7.13 24.01 -18.43
CA LEU A 181 7.20 23.33 -17.14
C LEU A 181 6.25 22.13 -17.06
N ARG A 182 4.98 22.29 -17.47
CA ARG A 182 4.01 21.20 -17.49
C ARG A 182 4.43 20.04 -18.40
N VAL A 183 5.07 20.33 -19.54
CA VAL A 183 5.60 19.28 -20.44
C VAL A 183 6.78 18.55 -19.78
N GLU A 184 7.65 19.25 -19.08
CA GLU A 184 8.77 18.64 -18.33
C GLU A 184 8.26 17.76 -17.16
N GLU A 185 7.29 18.25 -16.40
CA GLU A 185 6.64 17.48 -15.33
C GLU A 185 5.95 16.22 -15.87
N LEU A 186 5.20 16.33 -16.97
CA LEU A 186 4.56 15.18 -17.60
C LEU A 186 5.58 14.14 -18.08
N LYS A 187 6.73 14.57 -18.63
CA LYS A 187 7.82 13.64 -19.00
C LYS A 187 8.36 12.90 -17.78
N SER A 188 8.65 13.63 -16.69
CA SER A 188 9.13 13.01 -15.45
C SER A 188 8.12 12.02 -14.86
N ILE A 189 6.82 12.36 -14.90
CA ILE A 189 5.75 11.44 -14.46
C ILE A 189 5.70 10.19 -15.35
N HIS A 190 5.84 10.32 -16.67
CA HIS A 190 5.89 9.16 -17.57
C HIS A 190 7.09 8.27 -17.31
N GLU A 191 8.28 8.85 -17.11
CA GLU A 191 9.49 8.09 -16.75
C GLU A 191 9.31 7.32 -15.43
N ASN A 192 8.80 8.00 -14.39
CA ASN A 192 8.50 7.37 -13.11
C ASN A 192 7.45 6.25 -13.22
N HIS A 193 6.42 6.46 -14.04
CA HIS A 193 5.40 5.45 -14.31
C HIS A 193 6.01 4.22 -15.01
N ASP A 194 6.87 4.42 -16.00
CA ASP A 194 7.53 3.32 -16.71
C ASP A 194 8.48 2.54 -15.80
N GLU A 195 9.23 3.22 -14.92
CA GLU A 195 10.05 2.57 -13.90
C GLU A 195 9.21 1.76 -12.90
N LEU A 196 8.10 2.32 -12.42
CA LEU A 196 7.19 1.64 -11.51
C LEU A 196 6.55 0.42 -12.18
N LYS A 197 6.12 0.57 -13.43
CA LYS A 197 5.58 -0.53 -14.23
C LYS A 197 6.61 -1.65 -14.40
N ALA A 198 7.87 -1.31 -14.70
CA ALA A 198 8.94 -2.28 -14.80
C ALA A 198 9.21 -3.01 -13.46
N LYS A 199 9.12 -2.32 -12.33
CA LYS A 199 9.23 -2.93 -10.98
C LYS A 199 8.04 -3.85 -10.69
N VAL A 200 6.82 -3.45 -11.04
CA VAL A 200 5.62 -4.28 -10.90
C VAL A 200 5.73 -5.54 -11.76
N ASP A 201 6.17 -5.42 -13.01
CA ASP A 201 6.38 -6.57 -13.90
C ASP A 201 7.45 -7.54 -13.37
N GLN A 202 8.47 -7.02 -12.68
CA GLN A 202 9.46 -7.87 -11.99
C GLN A 202 8.86 -8.61 -10.79
N LEU A 203 7.98 -7.98 -10.02
CA LEU A 203 7.28 -8.60 -8.89
C LEU A 203 6.21 -9.62 -9.34
N ASN A 204 5.61 -9.41 -10.51
CA ASN A 204 4.64 -10.33 -11.10
C ASN A 204 5.27 -11.49 -11.88
N LYS A 205 6.61 -11.52 -12.04
CA LYS A 205 7.25 -12.72 -12.57
C LYS A 205 7.06 -13.86 -11.58
N PRO A 206 6.53 -15.01 -12.02
CA PRO A 206 6.45 -16.18 -11.16
C PRO A 206 7.86 -16.54 -10.66
N PRO A 207 8.00 -17.04 -9.42
CA PRO A 207 9.28 -17.46 -8.89
C PRO A 207 9.94 -18.43 -9.90
N PRO A 208 11.27 -18.41 -10.01
CA PRO A 208 11.96 -19.33 -10.91
C PRO A 208 11.48 -20.73 -10.55
N GLN A 209 10.80 -21.38 -11.49
CA GLN A 209 10.58 -22.81 -11.39
C GLN A 209 11.98 -23.40 -11.42
N ASP A 210 12.44 -23.88 -10.26
CA ASP A 210 13.58 -24.77 -10.17
C ASP A 210 13.28 -25.96 -11.07
N GLY A 211 13.77 -25.86 -12.29
CA GLY A 211 13.57 -26.87 -13.32
C GLY A 211 14.28 -28.12 -12.88
N ASP A 212 13.48 -29.10 -12.48
CA ASP A 212 13.80 -30.52 -12.41
C ASP A 212 14.79 -30.89 -13.51
N GLY A 213 15.96 -31.35 -13.05
CA GLY A 213 16.94 -31.97 -13.91
C GLY A 213 16.34 -33.20 -14.59
N LYS A 214 16.16 -33.14 -15.91
CA LYS A 214 16.20 -34.33 -16.77
C LYS A 214 16.71 -33.97 -18.18
N PRO A 215 17.24 -34.95 -18.93
CA PRO A 215 18.61 -34.92 -19.40
C PRO A 215 18.70 -34.50 -20.86
N LYS A 216 19.92 -34.12 -21.28
CA LYS A 216 20.30 -33.94 -22.68
C LYS A 216 19.95 -35.18 -23.52
N GLY A 217 18.87 -35.10 -24.29
CA GLY A 217 18.58 -35.96 -25.43
C GLY A 217 19.09 -35.32 -26.72
N LYS A 218 20.22 -35.79 -27.24
CA LYS A 218 20.65 -35.56 -28.63
C LYS A 218 19.69 -36.26 -29.58
N GLY A 219 19.29 -35.62 -30.69
CA GLY A 219 19.02 -36.36 -31.93
C GLY A 219 17.91 -35.83 -32.86
N LYS A 220 18.33 -35.05 -33.87
CA LYS A 220 17.86 -34.98 -35.27
C LYS A 220 16.35 -34.89 -35.58
N GLY A 221 15.98 -33.77 -36.21
CA GLY A 221 14.87 -33.67 -37.16
C GLY A 221 15.11 -32.53 -38.16
N LYS A 222 15.45 -32.88 -39.41
CA LYS A 222 15.51 -31.97 -40.58
C LYS A 222 14.10 -31.69 -41.09
N GLY A 223 13.88 -30.49 -41.66
CA GLY A 223 12.77 -30.17 -42.57
C GLY A 223 12.49 -28.66 -42.58
N ALA A 224 13.03 -27.91 -43.55
CA ALA A 224 12.33 -27.46 -44.77
C ALA A 224 11.26 -26.37 -44.47
N ALA A 225 11.55 -25.09 -44.72
CA ALA A 225 11.38 -24.37 -46.00
C ALA A 225 9.95 -23.81 -46.23
N GLY A 226 9.89 -22.51 -46.55
CA GLY A 226 8.71 -21.75 -47.00
C GLY A 226 8.71 -20.34 -46.41
N LYS A 227 9.13 -19.27 -47.12
CA LYS A 227 8.33 -18.45 -48.05
C LYS A 227 6.97 -18.09 -47.41
N SER A 228 6.61 -16.82 -47.19
CA SER A 228 6.78 -15.60 -47.99
C SER A 228 6.86 -14.35 -47.12
#